data_AF-E4XZJ8-F1
#
_entry.id   AF-E4XZJ8-F1
#
_cell.length_a   1.000
_cell.length_b   1.000
_cell.length_c   1.000
_cell.angle_alpha   90.00
_cell.angle_beta   90.00
_cell.angle_gamma   90.00
#
_symmetry.space_group_name_H-M   'P 1'
#
loop_
_entity.id
_entity.type
_entity.pdbx_description
1 polymer ?
#
loop_
_entity_poly.entity_id
_entity_poly.type
_entity_poly.pdbx_seq_one_letter_code
_entity_poly.pdbx_strand_id
1 'polypeptide(L)'
;MLTEFALLTALTLNSDEREVLRDKIDEWVKCFLPKLERESTREEKCRLIASVERQEFERFWSAREWRFCKFVGKNGFIFDEYKNKLEEFKVTSFQKRILRRNPNLSDVFIGRSEIEEENGKWNLKNELKDQLLSEGGEAIVLSQKFGENLMALRVAVFDSFLFTKKFCAGQIKWRTHLISDFEKATKNRSDDALVVPVHENVIRNFANIEIFDSGDKEEEDCLGWISIMEKCDGNLREKLKNGNATLDERKKIATGIKSGLEYLKKVGIFHCDKKLANFLFIGDVAKVCDFGLVWEISGRKSYRKLGYTRRGSKYRNDFALFAGTPGFAGRRQLGGLGIAGNDYFMFLFCDWKTIWSLNYRPIDDQEKNEIDKIILSCGVQNIKDKYGDINEDHVIENITKIISLKNASVSFVFDDPNLTKSCQMSNLKQQMTKCVNLTMQNLTKNILDQKWSNLCVPISVTTLLRFAIKNDLAFVDKKDSFTFDKILTTLTMMVYPRSLAGLNLNPKKEGNQFQRNDIETLLERICKKTYLKESGWEIIRTQGRNPEPAESTCEFEKGNF
;
A
#
# COMPACT_ATOMS: atom_id res chain seq x y z
N MET A 1 -27.31 -22.59 16.74
CA MET A 1 -26.17 -22.15 15.90
C MET A 1 -25.13 -21.32 16.67
N LEU A 2 -25.12 -21.31 18.01
CA LEU A 2 -24.29 -20.36 18.80
C LEU A 2 -23.10 -21.00 19.55
N THR A 3 -23.04 -22.33 19.71
CA THR A 3 -22.01 -22.99 20.55
C THR A 3 -20.73 -23.30 19.79
N GLU A 4 -20.79 -23.65 18.51
CA GLU A 4 -19.63 -24.12 17.75
C GLU A 4 -18.68 -22.97 17.36
N PHE A 5 -19.20 -21.76 17.14
CA PHE A 5 -18.37 -20.57 16.90
C PHE A 5 -17.55 -20.14 18.13
N ALA A 6 -17.84 -20.66 19.33
CA ALA A 6 -16.98 -20.47 20.48
C ALA A 6 -15.57 -21.05 20.25
N LEU A 7 -15.43 -22.05 19.36
CA LEU A 7 -14.16 -22.66 19.01
C LEU A 7 -13.30 -21.79 18.07
N LEU A 8 -13.86 -20.74 17.46
CA LEU A 8 -13.16 -19.91 16.47
C LEU A 8 -11.89 -19.25 17.03
N THR A 9 -11.88 -18.92 18.31
CA THR A 9 -10.74 -18.30 18.99
C THR A 9 -9.72 -19.29 19.52
N ALA A 10 -10.01 -20.60 19.48
CA ALA A 10 -9.12 -21.63 19.98
C ALA A 10 -7.90 -21.78 19.05
N LEU A 11 -6.70 -21.70 19.62
CA LEU A 11 -5.45 -21.90 18.87
C LEU A 11 -5.17 -23.38 18.57
N THR A 12 -5.78 -24.27 19.34
CA THR A 12 -5.62 -25.72 19.20
C THR A 12 -7.00 -26.36 19.24
N LEU A 13 -7.33 -27.10 18.18
CA LEU A 13 -8.53 -27.91 18.06
C LEU A 13 -8.13 -29.30 17.56
N ASN A 14 -8.86 -30.35 17.93
CA ASN A 14 -8.70 -31.67 17.34
C ASN A 14 -9.29 -31.72 15.90
N SER A 15 -9.15 -32.85 15.20
CA SER A 15 -9.63 -32.99 13.81
C SER A 15 -11.12 -32.72 13.68
N ASP A 16 -11.92 -33.30 14.56
CA ASP A 16 -13.38 -33.34 14.49
C ASP A 16 -13.94 -31.95 14.79
N GLU A 17 -13.39 -31.28 15.80
CA GLU A 17 -13.71 -29.88 16.13
C GLU A 17 -13.42 -28.93 14.97
N ARG A 18 -12.31 -29.13 14.24
CA ARG A 18 -11.98 -28.32 13.07
C ARG A 18 -12.95 -28.57 11.92
N GLU A 19 -13.33 -29.82 11.70
CA GLU A 19 -14.30 -30.19 10.65
C GLU A 19 -15.66 -29.55 10.93
N VAL A 20 -16.18 -29.71 12.15
CA VAL A 20 -17.44 -29.08 12.59
C VAL A 20 -17.40 -27.56 12.44
N LEU A 21 -16.30 -26.91 12.85
CA LEU A 21 -16.17 -25.46 12.73
C LEU A 21 -16.11 -25.01 11.26
N ARG A 22 -15.41 -25.75 10.39
CA ARG A 22 -15.38 -25.46 8.95
C ARG A 22 -16.76 -25.59 8.32
N ASP A 23 -17.51 -26.63 8.64
CA ASP A 23 -18.87 -26.82 8.13
C ASP A 23 -19.77 -25.65 8.51
N LYS A 24 -19.65 -25.15 9.74
CA LYS A 24 -20.40 -23.97 10.20
C LYS A 24 -19.98 -22.69 9.50
N ILE A 25 -18.69 -22.48 9.26
CA ILE A 25 -18.21 -21.35 8.47
C ILE A 25 -18.72 -21.47 7.03
N ASP A 26 -18.67 -22.65 6.42
CA ASP A 26 -19.11 -22.87 5.04
C ASP A 26 -20.63 -22.69 4.87
N GLU A 27 -21.44 -23.12 5.85
CA GLU A 27 -22.87 -22.79 5.95
C GLU A 27 -23.09 -21.27 6.03
N TRP A 28 -22.32 -20.58 6.87
CA TRP A 28 -22.38 -19.13 6.99
C TRP A 28 -21.98 -18.42 5.70
N VAL A 29 -20.89 -18.84 5.03
CA VAL A 29 -20.41 -18.29 3.76
C VAL A 29 -21.49 -18.37 2.68
N LYS A 30 -22.20 -19.51 2.56
CA LYS A 30 -23.31 -19.67 1.62
C LYS A 30 -24.39 -18.61 1.79
N CYS A 31 -24.69 -18.24 3.03
CA CYS A 31 -25.67 -17.21 3.37
C CYS A 31 -25.11 -15.79 3.24
N PHE A 32 -23.81 -15.61 3.48
CA PHE A 32 -23.16 -14.30 3.52
C PHE A 32 -22.82 -13.76 2.13
N LEU A 33 -22.23 -14.58 1.24
CA LEU A 33 -21.79 -14.13 -0.09
C LEU A 33 -22.89 -13.47 -0.93
N PRO A 34 -24.16 -13.96 -0.96
CA PRO A 34 -25.24 -13.31 -1.69
C PRO A 34 -25.61 -11.91 -1.19
N LYS A 35 -25.15 -11.51 0.00
CA LYS A 35 -25.36 -10.16 0.55
C LYS A 35 -24.34 -9.14 0.00
N LEU A 36 -23.23 -9.62 -0.56
CA LEU A 36 -22.20 -8.79 -1.15
C LEU A 36 -22.55 -8.46 -2.59
N GLU A 37 -22.62 -7.16 -2.89
CA GLU A 37 -22.81 -6.66 -4.24
C GLU A 37 -21.86 -5.49 -4.47
N ARG A 38 -21.20 -5.47 -5.63
CA ARG A 38 -20.39 -4.33 -6.06
C ARG A 38 -20.55 -4.04 -7.54
N GLU A 39 -20.19 -2.82 -7.90
CA GLU A 39 -19.94 -2.43 -9.28
C GLU A 39 -18.47 -2.66 -9.64
N SER A 40 -18.21 -2.72 -10.94
CA SER A 40 -16.85 -2.68 -11.50
C SER A 40 -16.85 -1.89 -12.80
N THR A 41 -15.88 -0.99 -12.93
CA THR A 41 -15.65 -0.22 -14.17
C THR A 41 -14.65 -0.90 -15.10
N ARG A 42 -13.89 -1.87 -14.59
CA ARG A 42 -12.90 -2.61 -15.37
C ARG A 42 -13.57 -3.49 -16.43
N GLU A 43 -12.83 -3.75 -17.50
CA GLU A 43 -13.22 -4.68 -18.57
C GLU A 43 -12.42 -5.99 -18.53
N GLU A 44 -12.74 -6.95 -19.40
CA GLU A 44 -12.10 -8.27 -19.47
C GLU A 44 -10.58 -8.22 -19.66
N LYS A 45 -10.08 -7.25 -20.44
CA LYS A 45 -8.64 -7.00 -20.58
C LYS A 45 -7.97 -6.71 -19.23
N CYS A 46 -8.61 -5.88 -18.39
CA CYS A 46 -8.12 -5.57 -17.05
C CYS A 46 -8.11 -6.82 -16.15
N ARG A 47 -9.12 -7.68 -16.27
CA ARG A 47 -9.19 -8.95 -15.53
C ARG A 47 -8.06 -9.89 -15.89
N LEU A 48 -7.72 -9.99 -17.18
CA LEU A 48 -6.56 -10.79 -17.61
C LEU A 48 -5.27 -10.24 -17.00
N ILE A 49 -5.03 -8.92 -17.07
CA ILE A 49 -3.84 -8.31 -16.46
C ILE A 49 -3.81 -8.58 -14.94
N ALA A 50 -4.92 -8.36 -14.24
CA ALA A 50 -5.04 -8.63 -12.80
C ALA A 50 -4.84 -10.10 -12.44
N SER A 51 -5.22 -11.04 -13.31
CA SER A 51 -4.94 -12.47 -13.10
C SER A 51 -3.45 -12.79 -13.20
N VAL A 52 -2.71 -12.14 -14.11
CA VAL A 52 -1.26 -12.34 -14.23
C VAL A 52 -0.53 -11.75 -13.02
N GLU A 53 -1.04 -10.67 -12.41
CA GLU A 53 -0.52 -10.14 -11.12
C GLU A 53 -0.61 -11.14 -9.96
N ARG A 54 -1.57 -12.08 -10.02
CA ARG A 54 -1.77 -13.13 -9.01
C ARG A 54 -1.01 -14.41 -9.33
N GLN A 55 -0.41 -14.51 -10.51
CA GLN A 55 0.34 -15.68 -10.96
C GLN A 55 1.63 -15.84 -10.16
N GLU A 56 1.88 -17.08 -9.74
CA GLU A 56 3.19 -17.48 -9.24
C GLU A 56 4.05 -17.94 -10.42
N PHE A 57 5.00 -17.09 -10.77
CA PHE A 57 6.07 -17.36 -11.72
C PHE A 57 7.13 -18.26 -11.08
N GLU A 58 7.72 -19.15 -11.88
CA GLU A 58 8.88 -19.97 -11.53
C GLU A 58 10.02 -19.10 -11.03
N ARG A 59 10.28 -17.98 -11.72
CA ARG A 59 11.26 -16.98 -11.32
C ARG A 59 10.54 -15.78 -10.73
N PHE A 60 10.57 -15.63 -9.40
CA PHE A 60 9.86 -14.54 -8.74
C PHE A 60 10.32 -13.13 -9.22
N TRP A 61 11.56 -12.99 -9.68
CA TRP A 61 12.07 -11.74 -10.23
C TRP A 61 11.43 -11.36 -11.58
N SER A 62 10.82 -12.30 -12.32
CA SER A 62 10.07 -12.02 -13.54
C SER A 62 8.93 -11.03 -13.30
N ALA A 63 8.34 -10.99 -12.10
CA ALA A 63 7.28 -10.05 -11.75
C ALA A 63 7.72 -8.56 -11.78
N ARG A 64 9.02 -8.30 -11.55
CA ARG A 64 9.61 -6.95 -11.62
C ARG A 64 9.78 -6.49 -13.06
N GLU A 65 10.27 -7.37 -13.93
CA GLU A 65 10.59 -7.05 -15.32
C GLU A 65 9.36 -7.13 -16.25
N TRP A 66 8.31 -7.83 -15.83
CA TRP A 66 7.08 -7.99 -16.61
C TRP A 66 6.43 -6.65 -17.00
N ARG A 67 6.25 -6.45 -18.31
CA ARG A 67 5.56 -5.30 -18.93
C ARG A 67 4.42 -5.71 -19.86
N PHE A 68 4.52 -6.84 -20.55
CA PHE A 68 3.46 -7.34 -21.43
C PHE A 68 3.15 -8.80 -21.14
N CYS A 69 1.91 -9.23 -21.37
CA CYS A 69 1.55 -10.63 -21.42
C CYS A 69 0.87 -11.00 -22.75
N LYS A 70 0.87 -12.29 -23.07
CA LYS A 70 0.23 -12.87 -24.25
C LYS A 70 -0.33 -14.24 -23.89
N PHE A 71 -1.47 -14.62 -24.45
CA PHE A 71 -2.09 -15.93 -24.22
C PHE A 71 -2.25 -16.67 -25.53
N VAL A 72 -1.62 -17.85 -25.65
CA VAL A 72 -1.63 -18.67 -26.88
C VAL A 72 -1.97 -20.10 -26.53
N GLY A 73 -3.11 -20.59 -27.05
CA GLY A 73 -3.60 -21.94 -26.77
C GLY A 73 -3.83 -22.17 -25.28
N LYS A 74 -3.02 -23.04 -24.66
CA LYS A 74 -3.11 -23.40 -23.23
C LYS A 74 -2.09 -22.66 -22.36
N ASN A 75 -1.25 -21.81 -22.96
CA ASN A 75 -0.09 -21.21 -22.32
C ASN A 75 -0.20 -19.68 -22.31
N GLY A 76 0.24 -19.08 -21.22
CA GLY A 76 0.43 -17.66 -21.04
C GLY A 76 1.92 -17.33 -21.04
N PHE A 77 2.26 -16.14 -21.52
CA PHE A 77 3.63 -15.68 -21.66
C PHE A 77 3.74 -14.28 -21.08
N ILE A 78 4.83 -13.99 -20.38
CA ILE A 78 5.18 -12.64 -19.93
C ILE A 78 6.46 -12.17 -20.63
N PHE A 79 6.52 -10.86 -20.86
CA PHE A 79 7.59 -10.20 -21.60
C PHE A 79 8.06 -8.92 -20.91
N ASP A 80 9.31 -8.55 -21.15
CA ASP A 80 9.91 -7.29 -20.70
C ASP A 80 9.48 -6.08 -21.55
N GLU A 81 10.07 -4.92 -21.31
CA GLU A 81 9.78 -3.69 -22.06
C GLU A 81 10.15 -3.76 -23.55
N TYR A 82 11.14 -4.58 -23.91
CA TYR A 82 11.59 -4.84 -25.28
C TYR A 82 10.84 -5.99 -25.94
N LYS A 83 9.82 -6.53 -25.27
CA LYS A 83 9.05 -7.71 -25.69
C LYS A 83 9.87 -8.98 -25.82
N ASN A 84 10.99 -9.09 -25.10
CA ASN A 84 11.68 -10.37 -24.95
C ASN A 84 10.89 -11.26 -23.98
N LYS A 85 10.75 -12.55 -24.32
CA LYS A 85 10.06 -13.52 -23.45
C LYS A 85 10.84 -13.68 -22.15
N LEU A 86 10.16 -13.44 -21.04
CA LEU A 86 10.70 -13.66 -19.70
C LEU A 86 10.38 -15.08 -19.22
N GLU A 87 9.11 -15.47 -19.33
CA GLU A 87 8.62 -16.73 -18.77
C GLU A 87 7.32 -17.19 -19.46
N GLU A 88 7.01 -18.47 -19.28
CA GLU A 88 5.80 -19.14 -19.73
C GLU A 88 5.10 -19.79 -18.54
N PHE A 89 3.77 -19.72 -18.51
CA PHE A 89 2.96 -20.30 -17.46
C PHE A 89 1.71 -20.96 -18.05
N LYS A 90 1.11 -21.90 -17.31
CA LYS A 90 -0.14 -22.56 -17.68
C LYS A 90 -1.31 -21.61 -17.47
N VAL A 91 -2.19 -21.48 -18.46
CA VAL A 91 -3.38 -20.63 -18.35
C VAL A 91 -4.37 -21.22 -17.36
N THR A 92 -4.82 -20.41 -16.40
CA THR A 92 -5.75 -20.80 -15.35
C THR A 92 -7.15 -21.04 -15.92
N SER A 93 -8.01 -21.76 -15.18
CA SER A 93 -9.42 -21.95 -15.57
C SER A 93 -10.15 -20.62 -15.76
N PHE A 94 -9.83 -19.65 -14.89
CA PHE A 94 -10.37 -18.30 -14.93
C PHE A 94 -9.94 -17.52 -16.20
N GLN A 95 -8.65 -17.54 -16.53
CA GLN A 95 -8.14 -16.90 -17.75
C GLN A 95 -8.73 -17.52 -19.02
N LYS A 96 -8.84 -18.86 -19.08
CA LYS A 96 -9.51 -19.56 -20.21
C LYS A 96 -10.95 -19.08 -20.40
N ARG A 97 -11.67 -18.86 -19.30
CA ARG A 97 -13.05 -18.36 -19.34
C ARG A 97 -13.11 -16.95 -19.93
N ILE A 98 -12.21 -16.07 -19.53
CA ILE A 98 -12.14 -14.70 -20.08
C ILE A 98 -11.83 -14.74 -21.58
N LEU A 99 -10.81 -15.51 -22.00
CA LEU A 99 -10.42 -15.63 -23.41
C LEU A 99 -11.52 -16.24 -24.29
N ARG A 100 -12.35 -17.15 -23.75
CA ARG A 100 -13.52 -17.67 -24.47
C ARG A 100 -14.62 -16.63 -24.67
N ARG A 101 -14.82 -15.74 -23.70
CA ARG A 101 -15.82 -14.66 -23.80
C ARG A 101 -15.38 -13.56 -24.75
N ASN A 102 -14.07 -13.30 -24.81
CA ASN A 102 -13.48 -12.33 -25.72
C ASN A 102 -12.23 -12.89 -26.42
N PRO A 103 -12.43 -13.60 -27.54
CA PRO A 103 -11.34 -14.20 -28.31
C PRO A 103 -10.33 -13.19 -28.86
N ASN A 104 -10.70 -11.91 -29.02
CA ASN A 104 -9.81 -10.86 -29.51
C ASN A 104 -8.63 -10.56 -28.56
N LEU A 105 -8.70 -11.04 -27.31
CA LEU A 105 -7.60 -10.96 -26.34
C LEU A 105 -6.63 -12.15 -26.43
N SER A 106 -6.89 -13.11 -27.32
CA SER A 106 -6.02 -14.26 -27.58
C SER A 106 -4.96 -13.89 -28.61
N ASP A 107 -3.74 -14.39 -28.43
CA ASP A 107 -2.61 -14.22 -29.34
C ASP A 107 -2.23 -12.75 -29.63
N VAL A 108 -2.55 -11.83 -28.71
CA VAL A 108 -2.16 -10.40 -28.78
C VAL A 108 -1.32 -9.99 -27.57
N PHE A 109 -0.45 -9.00 -27.75
CA PHE A 109 0.26 -8.40 -26.63
C PHE A 109 -0.69 -7.51 -25.84
N ILE A 110 -0.77 -7.76 -24.54
CA ILE A 110 -1.52 -6.97 -23.57
C ILE A 110 -0.51 -6.33 -22.62
N GLY A 111 -0.42 -5.00 -22.62
CA GLY A 111 0.43 -4.24 -21.73
C GLY A 111 -0.10 -4.23 -20.31
N ARG A 112 0.78 -4.43 -19.32
CA ARG A 112 0.47 -4.31 -17.89
C ARG A 112 -0.09 -2.93 -17.53
N SER A 113 0.36 -1.88 -18.21
CA SER A 113 -0.13 -0.50 -18.03
C SER A 113 -1.50 -0.24 -18.66
N GLU A 114 -2.06 -1.19 -19.42
CA GLU A 114 -3.41 -1.08 -19.96
C GLU A 114 -4.50 -1.44 -18.94
N ILE A 115 -4.12 -1.84 -17.72
CA ILE A 115 -5.09 -2.01 -16.63
C ILE A 115 -5.71 -0.66 -16.29
N GLU A 116 -7.03 -0.64 -16.21
CA GLU A 116 -7.78 0.56 -15.87
C GLU A 116 -7.98 0.71 -14.37
N GLU A 117 -8.09 1.96 -13.90
CA GLU A 117 -8.48 2.25 -12.53
C GLU A 117 -9.88 1.67 -12.23
N GLU A 118 -10.01 1.07 -11.04
CA GLU A 118 -11.28 0.54 -10.57
C GLU A 118 -12.01 1.61 -9.76
N ASN A 119 -13.19 2.01 -10.24
CA ASN A 119 -14.04 3.03 -9.62
C ASN A 119 -15.39 2.48 -9.15
N GLY A 120 -15.60 1.16 -9.27
CA GLY A 120 -16.79 0.48 -8.82
C GLY A 120 -16.96 0.54 -7.31
N LYS A 121 -18.20 0.79 -6.87
CA LYS A 121 -18.58 0.98 -5.47
C LYS A 121 -19.23 -0.27 -4.90
N TRP A 122 -19.23 -0.39 -3.58
CA TRP A 122 -19.99 -1.41 -2.88
C TRP A 122 -21.46 -1.01 -2.77
N ASN A 123 -22.34 -1.92 -3.15
CA ASN A 123 -23.79 -1.78 -3.06
C ASN A 123 -24.30 -2.55 -1.84
N LEU A 124 -23.84 -2.15 -0.65
CA LEU A 124 -24.21 -2.83 0.60
C LEU A 124 -25.68 -2.53 0.96
N LYS A 125 -26.43 -3.57 1.31
CA LYS A 125 -27.76 -3.44 1.93
C LYS A 125 -27.63 -2.84 3.33
N ASN A 126 -28.72 -2.24 3.85
CA ASN A 126 -28.72 -1.54 5.15
C ASN A 126 -28.09 -2.37 6.28
N GLU A 127 -28.41 -3.66 6.37
CA GLU A 127 -27.83 -4.58 7.37
C GLU A 127 -26.28 -4.59 7.39
N LEU A 128 -25.64 -4.60 6.21
CA LEU A 128 -24.18 -4.61 6.12
C LEU A 128 -23.58 -3.20 6.25
N LYS A 129 -24.33 -2.15 5.91
CA LYS A 129 -23.90 -0.76 6.08
C LYS A 129 -23.74 -0.42 7.56
N ASP A 130 -24.66 -0.86 8.40
CA ASP A 130 -24.61 -0.61 9.85
C ASP A 130 -23.44 -1.33 10.53
N GLN A 131 -22.92 -2.37 9.88
CA GLN A 131 -21.76 -3.15 10.33
C GLN A 131 -20.44 -2.64 9.75
N LEU A 132 -20.45 -1.65 8.86
CA LEU A 132 -19.26 -1.19 8.15
C LEU A 132 -18.28 -0.48 9.11
N LEU A 133 -17.08 -1.04 9.24
CA LEU A 133 -15.98 -0.45 9.99
C LEU A 133 -15.05 0.39 9.09
N SER A 134 -14.82 -0.08 7.86
CA SER A 134 -13.96 0.60 6.89
C SER A 134 -14.28 0.14 5.48
N GLU A 135 -14.16 1.05 4.51
CA GLU A 135 -14.33 0.80 3.09
C GLU A 135 -13.15 1.34 2.29
N GLY A 136 -12.56 0.48 1.47
CA GLY A 136 -11.56 0.81 0.46
C GLY A 136 -11.93 0.18 -0.89
N GLY A 137 -11.23 0.59 -1.95
CA GLY A 137 -11.57 0.18 -3.32
C GLY A 137 -11.46 -1.34 -3.60
N GLU A 138 -10.59 -2.04 -2.88
CA GLU A 138 -10.42 -3.50 -3.00
C GLU A 138 -10.90 -4.29 -1.78
N ALA A 139 -11.29 -3.63 -0.69
CA ALA A 139 -11.69 -4.34 0.52
C ALA A 139 -12.68 -3.55 1.37
N ILE A 140 -13.60 -4.27 2.01
CA ILE A 140 -14.43 -3.76 3.11
C ILE A 140 -14.10 -4.52 4.38
N VAL A 141 -14.27 -3.83 5.51
CA VAL A 141 -14.15 -4.41 6.85
C VAL A 141 -15.48 -4.20 7.56
N LEU A 142 -16.06 -5.29 8.05
CA LEU A 142 -17.36 -5.33 8.72
C LEU A 142 -17.19 -5.83 10.16
N SER A 143 -18.03 -5.35 11.08
CA SER A 143 -18.17 -5.89 12.42
C SER A 143 -19.23 -6.98 12.40
N GLN A 144 -18.85 -8.22 12.70
CA GLN A 144 -19.74 -9.38 12.60
C GLN A 144 -19.71 -10.22 13.87
N LYS A 145 -20.88 -10.71 14.30
CA LYS A 145 -21.01 -11.56 15.47
C LYS A 145 -20.91 -13.03 15.06
N PHE A 146 -19.97 -13.76 15.64
CA PHE A 146 -19.78 -15.20 15.48
C PHE A 146 -19.90 -15.85 16.86
N GLY A 147 -21.02 -16.55 17.13
CA GLY A 147 -21.32 -16.98 18.49
C GLY A 147 -21.59 -15.78 19.39
N GLU A 148 -20.90 -15.70 20.54
CA GLU A 148 -20.91 -14.52 21.41
C GLU A 148 -19.81 -13.50 21.07
N ASN A 149 -18.89 -13.85 20.17
CA ASN A 149 -17.73 -13.03 19.88
C ASN A 149 -18.02 -12.01 18.76
N LEU A 150 -17.68 -10.74 19.01
CA LEU A 150 -17.70 -9.70 17.99
C LEU A 150 -16.34 -9.64 17.29
N MET A 151 -16.31 -9.96 16.00
CA MET A 151 -15.09 -10.05 15.19
C MET A 151 -15.09 -8.98 14.09
N ALA A 152 -13.90 -8.69 13.56
CA ALA A 152 -13.77 -7.96 12.31
C ALA A 152 -13.71 -8.96 11.14
N LEU A 153 -14.45 -8.65 10.09
CA LEU A 153 -14.54 -9.45 8.87
C LEU A 153 -14.02 -8.61 7.71
N ARG A 154 -12.88 -9.00 7.13
CA ARG A 154 -12.31 -8.33 5.96
C ARG A 154 -12.64 -9.10 4.70
N VAL A 155 -13.44 -8.51 3.81
CA VAL A 155 -13.67 -9.03 2.46
C VAL A 155 -12.69 -8.34 1.52
N ALA A 156 -11.76 -9.08 0.92
CA ALA A 156 -10.79 -8.56 -0.04
C ALA A 156 -11.05 -9.13 -1.43
N VAL A 157 -11.11 -8.24 -2.42
CA VAL A 157 -11.46 -8.55 -3.81
C VAL A 157 -10.25 -8.33 -4.70
N PHE A 158 -9.68 -9.42 -5.23
CA PHE A 158 -8.50 -9.36 -6.10
C PHE A 158 -8.85 -9.35 -7.59
N ASP A 159 -10.00 -9.91 -7.96
CA ASP A 159 -10.65 -9.69 -9.25
C ASP A 159 -11.86 -8.78 -9.06
N SER A 160 -11.84 -7.59 -9.65
CA SER A 160 -12.85 -6.56 -9.40
C SER A 160 -14.28 -6.95 -9.80
N PHE A 161 -14.44 -7.98 -10.62
CA PHE A 161 -15.74 -8.49 -11.01
C PHE A 161 -16.35 -9.44 -9.97
N LEU A 162 -15.58 -9.89 -8.99
CA LEU A 162 -16.11 -10.69 -7.88
C LEU A 162 -17.24 -9.92 -7.20
N PHE A 163 -18.39 -10.57 -6.99
CA PHE A 163 -19.63 -9.98 -6.45
C PHE A 163 -20.34 -8.96 -7.35
N THR A 164 -19.97 -8.85 -8.63
CA THR A 164 -20.79 -8.12 -9.62
C THR A 164 -21.91 -9.01 -10.15
N LYS A 165 -23.02 -8.42 -10.63
CA LYS A 165 -24.10 -9.18 -11.31
C LYS A 165 -23.61 -9.95 -12.54
N LYS A 166 -22.52 -9.47 -13.18
CA LYS A 166 -21.87 -10.13 -14.34
C LYS A 166 -21.11 -11.39 -13.94
N PHE A 167 -20.79 -11.55 -12.66
CA PHE A 167 -20.06 -12.68 -12.11
C PHE A 167 -21.04 -13.57 -11.34
N CYS A 168 -21.61 -14.56 -12.03
CA CYS A 168 -22.72 -15.34 -11.46
C CYS A 168 -22.26 -16.10 -10.20
N ALA A 169 -23.04 -16.03 -9.11
CA ALA A 169 -22.72 -16.68 -7.84
C ALA A 169 -22.53 -18.21 -7.92
N GLY A 170 -23.13 -18.88 -8.91
CA GLY A 170 -22.87 -20.31 -9.19
C GLY A 170 -21.49 -20.61 -9.81
N GLN A 171 -20.63 -19.60 -9.96
CA GLN A 171 -19.32 -19.71 -10.61
C GLN A 171 -18.16 -19.64 -9.62
N ILE A 172 -18.43 -19.65 -8.31
CA ILE A 172 -17.40 -19.64 -7.29
C ILE A 172 -17.41 -20.91 -6.46
N LYS A 173 -16.23 -21.29 -6.00
CA LYS A 173 -16.03 -22.21 -4.87
C LYS A 173 -15.12 -21.53 -3.85
N TRP A 174 -15.04 -22.07 -2.65
CA TRP A 174 -14.17 -21.54 -1.61
C TRP A 174 -13.47 -22.63 -0.81
N ARG A 175 -12.42 -22.22 -0.10
CA ARG A 175 -11.64 -23.07 0.82
C ARG A 175 -11.46 -22.35 2.15
N THR A 176 -11.88 -22.98 3.24
CA THR A 176 -11.76 -22.44 4.59
C THR A 176 -10.51 -22.97 5.29
N HIS A 177 -9.66 -22.06 5.75
CA HIS A 177 -8.46 -22.35 6.56
C HIS A 177 -8.64 -21.77 7.95
N LEU A 178 -8.30 -22.53 8.99
CA LEU A 178 -8.40 -22.12 10.39
C LEU A 178 -7.02 -21.86 10.96
N ILE A 179 -6.89 -20.96 11.92
CA ILE A 179 -5.62 -20.73 12.62
C ILE A 179 -5.12 -22.00 13.32
N SER A 180 -6.03 -22.82 13.84
CA SER A 180 -5.73 -24.09 14.49
C SER A 180 -5.13 -25.14 13.56
N ASP A 181 -5.14 -24.91 12.24
CA ASP A 181 -4.42 -25.74 11.26
C ASP A 181 -2.91 -25.53 11.27
N PHE A 182 -2.44 -24.48 11.95
CA PHE A 182 -1.07 -24.01 11.83
C PHE A 182 -0.42 -23.81 13.20
N GLU A 183 0.86 -24.13 13.27
CA GLU A 183 1.70 -23.80 14.41
C GLU A 183 2.22 -22.35 14.33
N LYS A 184 2.85 -21.88 15.40
CA LYS A 184 3.48 -20.56 15.42
C LYS A 184 4.77 -20.54 14.60
N ALA A 185 4.87 -19.61 13.67
CA ALA A 185 6.11 -19.33 12.96
C ALA A 185 7.18 -18.75 13.89
N THR A 186 8.41 -19.26 13.79
CA THR A 186 9.55 -18.83 14.64
C THR A 186 10.78 -18.39 13.84
N LYS A 187 10.88 -18.75 12.55
CA LYS A 187 12.06 -18.50 11.69
C LYS A 187 11.65 -18.29 10.23
N ASN A 188 12.45 -17.57 9.46
CA ASN A 188 12.24 -17.24 8.04
C ASN A 188 12.74 -18.32 7.05
N ARG A 189 12.57 -19.60 7.36
CA ARG A 189 13.00 -20.69 6.47
C ARG A 189 12.07 -20.85 5.26
N SER A 190 12.65 -21.11 4.09
CA SER A 190 11.88 -21.52 2.92
C SER A 190 11.57 -23.00 3.03
N ASP A 191 10.37 -23.32 3.49
CA ASP A 191 9.86 -24.68 3.70
C ASP A 191 8.34 -24.73 3.49
N ASP A 192 7.77 -25.94 3.49
CA ASP A 192 6.32 -26.17 3.43
C ASP A 192 5.70 -26.33 4.83
N ALA A 193 6.34 -25.81 5.87
CA ALA A 193 5.85 -25.95 7.24
C ALA A 193 4.47 -25.28 7.39
N LEU A 194 3.55 -25.97 8.05
CA LEU A 194 2.22 -25.45 8.38
C LEU A 194 2.31 -24.50 9.58
N VAL A 195 2.93 -23.35 9.36
CA VAL A 195 3.13 -22.31 10.39
C VAL A 195 2.55 -20.97 9.95
N VAL A 196 2.11 -20.15 10.89
CA VAL A 196 1.61 -18.79 10.63
C VAL A 196 2.14 -17.79 11.66
N PRO A 197 2.14 -16.48 11.36
CA PRO A 197 2.49 -15.46 12.34
C PRO A 197 1.53 -15.50 13.55
N VAL A 198 2.09 -15.64 14.75
CA VAL A 198 1.33 -15.57 16.02
C VAL A 198 2.13 -14.77 17.04
N HIS A 199 1.72 -13.53 17.25
CA HIS A 199 2.37 -12.57 18.14
C HIS A 199 1.35 -11.60 18.74
N GLU A 200 1.59 -11.10 19.95
CA GLU A 200 0.62 -10.21 20.63
C GLU A 200 0.39 -8.90 19.85
N ASN A 201 1.47 -8.33 19.30
CA ASN A 201 1.45 -7.10 18.50
C ASN A 201 1.21 -7.29 17.00
N VAL A 202 0.69 -8.45 16.59
CA VAL A 202 0.28 -8.71 15.20
C VAL A 202 -1.19 -9.09 15.22
N ILE A 203 -1.98 -8.55 14.29
CA ILE A 203 -3.41 -8.88 14.19
C ILE A 203 -3.56 -10.39 13.94
N ARG A 204 -4.45 -11.03 14.70
CA ARG A 204 -4.70 -12.46 14.52
C ARG A 204 -5.85 -12.68 13.54
N ASN A 205 -5.56 -13.41 12.47
CA ASN A 205 -6.57 -14.00 11.59
C ASN A 205 -6.96 -15.38 12.15
N PHE A 206 -8.21 -15.53 12.60
CA PHE A 206 -8.74 -16.79 13.13
C PHE A 206 -9.12 -17.78 12.03
N ALA A 207 -9.65 -17.24 10.93
CA ALA A 207 -9.98 -18.01 9.75
C ALA A 207 -9.79 -17.16 8.50
N ASN A 208 -9.51 -17.82 7.40
CA ASN A 208 -9.47 -17.19 6.08
C ASN A 208 -10.13 -18.10 5.05
N ILE A 209 -11.07 -17.54 4.30
CA ILE A 209 -11.85 -18.21 3.28
C ILE A 209 -11.36 -17.72 1.92
N GLU A 210 -10.56 -18.51 1.21
CA GLU A 210 -10.13 -18.20 -0.15
C GLU A 210 -11.27 -18.49 -1.14
N ILE A 211 -11.46 -17.62 -2.13
CA ILE A 211 -12.52 -17.71 -3.14
C ILE A 211 -11.89 -17.93 -4.53
N PHE A 212 -12.38 -18.92 -5.25
CA PHE A 212 -11.86 -19.35 -6.55
C PHE A 212 -12.96 -19.44 -7.59
N ASP A 213 -12.55 -19.50 -8.86
CA ASP A 213 -13.42 -19.93 -9.95
C ASP A 213 -13.85 -21.39 -9.73
N SER A 214 -15.12 -21.71 -9.97
CA SER A 214 -15.63 -23.09 -9.79
C SER A 214 -14.95 -24.13 -10.67
N GLY A 215 -14.36 -23.71 -11.80
CA GLY A 215 -13.57 -24.57 -12.68
C GLY A 215 -12.10 -24.71 -12.28
N ASP A 216 -11.64 -23.98 -11.26
CA ASP A 216 -10.24 -24.01 -10.80
C ASP A 216 -10.01 -25.17 -9.82
N LYS A 217 -9.89 -26.39 -10.36
CA LYS A 217 -9.74 -27.60 -9.55
C LYS A 217 -8.53 -27.56 -8.61
N GLU A 218 -7.43 -27.00 -9.09
CA GLU A 218 -6.14 -26.94 -8.39
C GLU A 218 -6.03 -25.72 -7.45
N GLU A 219 -7.05 -24.86 -7.41
CA GLU A 219 -7.07 -23.66 -6.57
C GLU A 219 -5.85 -22.76 -6.88
N GLU A 220 -5.49 -22.61 -8.16
CA GLU A 220 -4.30 -21.89 -8.61
C GLU A 220 -4.49 -20.36 -8.56
N ASP A 221 -5.70 -19.85 -8.85
CA ASP A 221 -6.02 -18.42 -8.99
C ASP A 221 -7.08 -17.95 -7.98
N CYS A 222 -6.61 -17.49 -6.82
CA CYS A 222 -7.46 -16.92 -5.78
C CYS A 222 -8.01 -15.55 -6.23
N LEU A 223 -9.34 -15.45 -6.40
CA LEU A 223 -10.02 -14.26 -6.90
C LEU A 223 -10.32 -13.23 -5.81
N GLY A 224 -10.30 -13.66 -4.55
CA GLY A 224 -10.56 -12.85 -3.38
C GLY A 224 -10.59 -13.74 -2.14
N TRP A 225 -10.70 -13.14 -0.97
CA TRP A 225 -10.89 -13.90 0.26
C TRP A 225 -11.68 -13.14 1.30
N ILE A 226 -12.09 -13.86 2.34
CA ILE A 226 -12.72 -13.31 3.54
C ILE A 226 -11.89 -13.72 4.74
N SER A 227 -11.34 -12.76 5.48
CA SER A 227 -10.58 -13.01 6.70
C SER A 227 -11.41 -12.67 7.93
N ILE A 228 -11.57 -13.61 8.86
CA ILE A 228 -12.18 -13.39 10.17
C ILE A 228 -11.05 -13.13 11.16
N MET A 229 -11.04 -11.95 11.78
CA MET A 229 -9.94 -11.46 12.60
C MET A 229 -10.43 -10.85 13.92
N GLU A 230 -9.50 -10.68 14.86
CA GLU A 230 -9.77 -9.93 16.10
C GLU A 230 -10.35 -8.54 15.76
N LYS A 231 -11.38 -8.11 16.49
CA LYS A 231 -11.91 -6.76 16.38
C LYS A 231 -11.09 -5.80 17.24
N CYS A 232 -10.67 -4.70 16.66
CA CYS A 232 -9.93 -3.64 17.32
C CYS A 232 -10.83 -2.43 17.67
N ASP A 233 -10.37 -1.62 18.63
CA ASP A 233 -11.10 -0.46 19.17
C ASP A 233 -10.87 0.80 18.33
N GLY A 234 -9.75 0.87 17.62
CA GLY A 234 -9.37 2.03 16.80
C GLY A 234 -7.99 1.85 16.18
N ASN A 235 -7.48 2.92 15.57
CA ASN A 235 -6.16 2.96 14.93
C ASN A 235 -5.28 4.11 15.46
N LEU A 236 -3.97 3.98 15.27
CA LEU A 236 -2.97 4.94 15.78
C LEU A 236 -3.16 6.35 15.20
N ARG A 237 -3.59 6.47 13.95
CA ARG A 237 -3.80 7.77 13.31
C ARG A 237 -4.81 8.61 14.10
N GLU A 238 -6.00 8.06 14.33
CA GLU A 238 -7.06 8.79 15.04
C GLU A 238 -6.68 9.06 16.50
N LYS A 239 -6.00 8.11 17.17
CA LYS A 239 -5.51 8.29 18.54
C LYS A 239 -4.51 9.46 18.66
N LEU A 240 -3.56 9.56 17.74
CA LEU A 240 -2.56 10.64 17.73
C LEU A 240 -3.15 11.98 17.27
N LYS A 241 -4.00 11.96 16.24
CA LYS A 241 -4.64 13.16 15.70
C LYS A 241 -5.50 13.87 16.75
N ASN A 242 -6.23 13.12 17.57
CA ASN A 242 -7.08 13.67 18.62
C ASN A 242 -6.29 14.14 19.86
N GLY A 243 -4.98 13.87 19.93
CA GLY A 243 -4.14 14.28 21.06
C GLY A 243 -4.35 13.46 22.33
N ASN A 244 -4.99 12.29 22.23
CA ASN A 244 -5.48 11.55 23.40
C ASN A 244 -4.41 10.69 24.10
N ALA A 245 -3.22 10.53 23.52
CA ALA A 245 -2.21 9.61 24.04
C ALA A 245 -1.14 10.33 24.88
N THR A 246 -0.92 9.86 26.11
CA THR A 246 0.18 10.31 26.98
C THR A 246 1.53 9.83 26.44
N LEU A 247 2.64 10.39 26.96
CA LEU A 247 3.97 9.96 26.55
C LEU A 247 4.24 8.47 26.88
N ASP A 248 3.85 8.02 28.06
CA ASP A 248 4.06 6.63 28.49
C ASP A 248 3.26 5.64 27.62
N GLU A 249 2.03 5.99 27.26
CA GLU A 249 1.25 5.23 26.29
C GLU A 249 1.94 5.20 24.92
N ARG A 250 2.44 6.34 24.43
CA ARG A 250 3.17 6.42 23.16
C ARG A 250 4.43 5.55 23.17
N LYS A 251 5.18 5.50 24.28
CA LYS A 251 6.32 4.59 24.47
C LYS A 251 5.88 3.12 24.38
N LYS A 252 4.84 2.72 25.13
CA LYS A 252 4.31 1.34 25.07
C LYS A 252 3.86 0.95 23.66
N ILE A 253 3.17 1.85 22.97
CA ILE A 253 2.72 1.66 21.59
C ILE A 253 3.94 1.50 20.66
N ALA A 254 4.95 2.36 20.79
CA ALA A 254 6.18 2.30 19.98
C ALA A 254 6.88 0.94 20.15
N THR A 255 7.08 0.50 21.40
CA THR A 255 7.67 -0.79 21.74
C THR A 255 6.86 -1.95 21.16
N GLY A 256 5.53 -1.90 21.27
CA GLY A 256 4.64 -2.94 20.71
C GLY A 256 4.71 -3.02 19.19
N ILE A 257 4.63 -1.88 18.48
CA ILE A 257 4.73 -1.84 17.02
C ILE A 257 6.09 -2.38 16.56
N LYS A 258 7.17 -1.93 17.20
CA LYS A 258 8.53 -2.40 16.90
C LYS A 258 8.65 -3.91 17.09
N SER A 259 8.22 -4.42 18.24
CA SER A 259 8.20 -5.85 18.55
C SER A 259 7.45 -6.68 17.50
N GLY A 260 6.26 -6.22 17.10
CA GLY A 260 5.47 -6.86 16.04
C GLY A 260 6.17 -6.87 14.67
N LEU A 261 6.76 -5.75 14.26
CA LEU A 261 7.48 -5.64 12.98
C LEU A 261 8.78 -6.47 12.98
N GLU A 262 9.52 -6.50 14.08
CA GLU A 262 10.70 -7.35 14.25
C GLU A 262 10.35 -8.83 14.21
N TYR A 263 9.25 -9.24 14.87
CA TYR A 263 8.74 -10.59 14.77
C TYR A 263 8.38 -10.96 13.32
N LEU A 264 7.63 -10.11 12.62
CA LEU A 264 7.28 -10.33 11.21
C LEU A 264 8.54 -10.50 10.34
N LYS A 265 9.54 -9.62 10.51
CA LYS A 265 10.83 -9.73 9.82
C LYS A 265 11.53 -11.06 10.13
N LYS A 266 11.55 -11.48 11.39
CA LYS A 266 12.14 -12.76 11.85
C LYS A 266 11.49 -13.97 11.18
N VAL A 267 10.19 -13.92 10.89
CA VAL A 267 9.47 -15.01 10.20
C VAL A 267 9.43 -14.85 8.67
N GLY A 268 10.05 -13.80 8.13
CA GLY A 268 10.22 -13.60 6.68
C GLY A 268 9.15 -12.74 6.02
N ILE A 269 8.41 -11.94 6.79
CA ILE A 269 7.41 -10.98 6.30
C ILE A 269 7.92 -9.56 6.58
N PHE A 270 8.15 -8.79 5.52
CA PHE A 270 8.46 -7.36 5.61
C PHE A 270 7.19 -6.57 5.31
N HIS A 271 6.70 -5.84 6.30
CA HIS A 271 5.53 -4.99 6.12
C HIS A 271 5.89 -3.75 5.32
N CYS A 272 5.30 -3.60 4.12
CA CYS A 272 5.65 -2.51 3.21
C CYS A 272 4.68 -1.32 3.30
N ASP A 273 3.56 -1.42 4.02
CA ASP A 273 2.62 -0.30 4.22
C ASP A 273 2.58 0.16 5.67
N LYS A 274 3.74 0.58 6.22
CA LYS A 274 3.89 1.01 7.62
C LYS A 274 3.32 2.41 7.84
N LYS A 275 2.00 2.53 7.81
CA LYS A 275 1.27 3.78 8.06
C LYS A 275 0.48 3.70 9.36
N LEU A 276 0.17 4.85 9.95
CA LEU A 276 -0.54 4.94 11.23
C LEU A 276 -1.91 4.24 11.23
N ALA A 277 -2.60 4.17 10.09
CA ALA A 277 -3.88 3.48 9.97
C ALA A 277 -3.77 1.95 10.05
N ASN A 278 -2.57 1.39 9.84
CA ASN A 278 -2.30 -0.05 9.89
C ASN A 278 -1.75 -0.52 11.25
N PHE A 279 -1.75 0.37 12.24
CA PHE A 279 -1.47 0.04 13.64
C PHE A 279 -2.78 0.20 14.43
N LEU A 280 -3.39 -0.93 14.79
CA LEU A 280 -4.67 -0.99 15.49
C LEU A 280 -4.47 -1.22 16.99
N PHE A 281 -5.54 -1.09 17.78
CA PHE A 281 -5.50 -1.30 19.23
C PHE A 281 -6.53 -2.32 19.70
N ILE A 282 -6.13 -3.14 20.68
CA ILE A 282 -7.04 -3.89 21.55
C ILE A 282 -6.66 -3.53 22.98
N GLY A 283 -7.49 -2.70 23.61
CA GLY A 283 -7.11 -2.01 24.84
C GLY A 283 -5.81 -1.23 24.66
N ASP A 284 -4.80 -1.52 25.48
CA ASP A 284 -3.47 -0.87 25.43
C ASP A 284 -2.46 -1.54 24.48
N VAL A 285 -2.85 -2.64 23.82
CA VAL A 285 -1.94 -3.40 22.96
C VAL A 285 -2.04 -2.93 21.51
N ALA A 286 -0.93 -2.40 20.99
CA ALA A 286 -0.81 -2.07 19.57
C ALA A 286 -0.60 -3.32 18.71
N LYS A 287 -1.29 -3.40 17.57
CA LYS A 287 -1.26 -4.52 16.62
C LYS A 287 -0.99 -4.06 15.19
N VAL A 288 0.02 -4.64 14.56
CA VAL A 288 0.30 -4.49 13.13
C VAL A 288 -0.75 -5.25 12.32
N CYS A 289 -1.41 -4.58 11.37
CA CYS A 289 -2.43 -5.16 10.52
C CYS A 289 -2.23 -4.81 9.04
N ASP A 290 -3.10 -5.34 8.19
CA ASP A 290 -3.15 -5.11 6.74
C ASP A 290 -1.94 -5.63 5.94
N PHE A 291 -1.91 -6.94 5.73
CA PHE A 291 -0.91 -7.60 4.90
C PHE A 291 -1.18 -7.55 3.39
N GLY A 292 -1.96 -6.57 2.91
CA GLY A 292 -2.23 -6.39 1.49
C GLY A 292 -1.00 -5.97 0.68
N LEU A 293 0.01 -5.42 1.35
CA LEU A 293 1.27 -4.95 0.75
C LEU A 293 2.46 -5.37 1.64
N VAL A 294 2.99 -6.56 1.36
CA VAL A 294 4.14 -7.13 2.08
C VAL A 294 5.16 -7.69 1.10
N TRP A 295 6.42 -7.72 1.52
CA TRP A 295 7.45 -8.54 0.88
C TRP A 295 7.70 -9.78 1.73
N GLU A 296 7.40 -10.94 1.18
CA GLU A 296 7.43 -12.23 1.85
C GLU A 296 8.56 -13.10 1.24
N ILE A 297 9.59 -13.40 2.02
CA ILE A 297 10.78 -14.09 1.52
C ILE A 297 10.77 -15.60 1.75
N SER A 298 10.00 -16.09 2.72
CA SER A 298 9.97 -17.51 3.09
C SER A 298 9.29 -18.38 2.04
N GLY A 299 8.33 -17.86 1.26
CA GLY A 299 7.60 -18.62 0.26
C GLY A 299 6.57 -19.61 0.81
N ARG A 300 6.28 -19.54 2.11
CA ARG A 300 5.34 -20.43 2.76
C ARG A 300 3.93 -20.23 2.25
N LYS A 301 3.32 -21.31 1.77
CA LYS A 301 1.91 -21.32 1.36
C LYS A 301 0.96 -21.07 2.53
N SER A 302 1.32 -21.47 3.75
CA SER A 302 0.51 -21.26 4.97
C SER A 302 0.23 -19.78 5.25
N TYR A 303 1.19 -18.88 5.00
CA TYR A 303 0.99 -17.43 5.19
C TYR A 303 -0.08 -16.90 4.23
N ARG A 304 -0.13 -17.43 3.00
CA ARG A 304 -1.18 -17.09 2.02
C ARG A 304 -2.53 -17.64 2.42
N LYS A 305 -2.57 -18.91 2.83
CA LYS A 305 -3.79 -19.62 3.25
C LYS A 305 -4.51 -18.89 4.38
N LEU A 306 -3.78 -18.34 5.36
CA LEU A 306 -4.36 -17.61 6.49
C LEU A 306 -4.37 -16.07 6.32
N GLY A 307 -4.12 -15.54 5.11
CA GLY A 307 -4.32 -14.12 4.81
C GLY A 307 -3.22 -13.15 5.32
N TYR A 308 -2.01 -13.65 5.55
CA TYR A 308 -0.83 -12.83 5.94
C TYR A 308 0.05 -12.40 4.76
N THR A 309 -0.24 -12.88 3.55
CA THR A 309 0.34 -12.37 2.29
C THR A 309 -0.53 -12.84 1.13
N ARG A 310 -0.60 -12.09 0.04
CA ARG A 310 -1.37 -12.51 -1.15
C ARG A 310 -0.56 -13.48 -2.02
N ARG A 311 -1.26 -14.22 -2.89
CA ARG A 311 -0.62 -15.03 -3.93
C ARG A 311 -0.01 -14.14 -5.01
N GLY A 312 0.97 -14.70 -5.72
CA GLY A 312 1.63 -14.07 -6.85
C GLY A 312 3.08 -13.68 -6.58
N SER A 313 3.92 -13.82 -7.61
CA SER A 313 5.36 -13.59 -7.50
C SER A 313 5.75 -12.16 -7.14
N LYS A 314 4.85 -11.19 -7.32
CA LYS A 314 5.09 -9.80 -6.92
C LYS A 314 5.32 -9.62 -5.42
N TYR A 315 4.68 -10.45 -4.58
CA TYR A 315 4.84 -10.37 -3.12
C TYR A 315 6.14 -11.04 -2.64
N ARG A 316 6.85 -11.73 -3.54
CA ARG A 316 8.17 -12.33 -3.26
C ARG A 316 9.33 -11.38 -3.59
N ASN A 317 9.05 -10.22 -4.17
CA ASN A 317 10.05 -9.26 -4.63
C ASN A 317 9.62 -7.82 -4.30
N ASP A 318 10.36 -7.15 -3.42
CA ASP A 318 10.06 -5.76 -3.00
C ASP A 318 10.00 -4.78 -4.17
N PHE A 319 10.82 -4.98 -5.20
CA PHE A 319 10.82 -4.16 -6.44
C PHE A 319 9.62 -4.41 -7.36
N ALA A 320 8.81 -5.45 -7.11
CA ALA A 320 7.64 -5.79 -7.94
C ALA A 320 6.31 -5.30 -7.34
N LEU A 321 6.33 -4.73 -6.14
CA LEU A 321 5.12 -4.29 -5.42
C LEU A 321 4.43 -3.10 -6.10
N PHE A 322 5.20 -2.13 -6.59
CA PHE A 322 4.72 -0.92 -7.29
C PHE A 322 3.51 -0.25 -6.62
N ALA A 323 3.55 -0.13 -5.30
CA ALA A 323 2.47 0.48 -4.52
C ALA A 323 2.99 1.05 -3.20
N GLY A 324 2.30 2.04 -2.66
CA GLY A 324 2.64 2.63 -1.37
C GLY A 324 1.66 3.72 -0.95
N THR A 325 1.81 4.22 0.27
CA THR A 325 0.99 5.31 0.83
C THR A 325 1.78 6.62 0.82
N PRO A 326 1.22 7.74 0.32
CA PRO A 326 1.90 9.03 0.35
C PRO A 326 2.41 9.38 1.76
N GLY A 327 3.68 9.76 1.88
CA GLY A 327 4.33 10.14 3.13
C GLY A 327 4.81 8.97 3.99
N PHE A 328 4.53 7.73 3.59
CA PHE A 328 4.96 6.51 4.27
C PHE A 328 5.64 5.49 3.33
N ALA A 329 5.58 5.71 2.01
CA ALA A 329 6.18 4.83 1.02
C ALA A 329 7.71 5.03 0.93
N GLY A 330 8.44 3.91 0.85
CA GLY A 330 9.86 3.92 0.54
C GLY A 330 10.14 3.91 -0.96
N ARG A 331 11.33 4.38 -1.36
CA ARG A 331 11.73 4.46 -2.79
C ARG A 331 11.70 3.12 -3.51
N ARG A 332 12.10 2.03 -2.86
CA ARG A 332 12.07 0.67 -3.46
C ARG A 332 10.67 0.27 -3.92
N GLN A 333 9.66 0.61 -3.13
CA GLN A 333 8.27 0.31 -3.47
C GLN A 333 7.77 1.10 -4.67
N LEU A 334 8.37 2.25 -4.93
CA LEU A 334 8.04 3.17 -6.02
C LEU A 334 8.93 2.97 -7.25
N GLY A 335 9.74 1.91 -7.28
CA GLY A 335 10.62 1.58 -8.41
C GLY A 335 11.97 2.30 -8.43
N GLY A 336 12.33 3.01 -7.36
CA GLY A 336 13.64 3.64 -7.15
C GLY A 336 14.58 2.83 -6.26
N LEU A 337 15.79 3.32 -6.05
CA LEU A 337 16.72 2.80 -5.04
C LEU A 337 16.56 3.54 -3.71
N GLY A 338 16.84 2.86 -2.60
CA GLY A 338 16.81 3.44 -1.25
C GLY A 338 16.35 2.42 -0.19
N ILE A 339 16.15 2.86 1.05
CA ILE A 339 15.59 2.02 2.13
C ILE A 339 14.10 2.37 2.31
N ALA A 340 13.32 1.43 2.83
CA ALA A 340 11.94 1.70 3.24
C ALA A 340 11.96 2.61 4.48
N GLY A 341 11.40 3.82 4.39
CA GLY A 341 11.40 4.77 5.51
C GLY A 341 10.56 4.25 6.69
N ASN A 342 11.00 4.55 7.91
CA ASN A 342 10.21 4.38 9.13
C ASN A 342 9.51 5.70 9.51
N ASP A 343 8.93 6.38 8.51
CA ASP A 343 8.35 7.72 8.66
C ASP A 343 7.23 7.77 9.71
N TYR A 344 6.60 6.65 10.02
CA TYR A 344 5.59 6.55 11.08
C TYR A 344 6.13 6.77 12.49
N PHE A 345 7.41 6.48 12.75
CA PHE A 345 7.91 6.36 14.12
C PHE A 345 7.87 7.70 14.86
N MET A 346 8.34 8.78 14.22
CA MET A 346 8.36 10.09 14.86
C MET A 346 6.97 10.69 15.11
N PHE A 347 5.90 10.18 14.47
CA PHE A 347 4.52 10.57 14.81
C PHE A 347 4.16 10.19 16.25
N LEU A 348 4.76 9.13 16.81
CA LEU A 348 4.51 8.72 18.19
C LEU A 348 5.06 9.74 19.19
N PHE A 349 6.11 10.48 18.85
CA PHE A 349 6.87 11.30 19.80
C PHE A 349 6.77 12.81 19.56
N CYS A 350 5.99 13.21 18.58
CA CYS A 350 5.66 14.60 18.31
C CYS A 350 4.15 14.83 18.50
N ASP A 351 3.75 16.08 18.73
CA ASP A 351 2.36 16.45 18.49
C ASP A 351 2.03 16.40 16.99
N TRP A 352 0.73 16.35 16.69
CA TRP A 352 0.24 16.16 15.32
C TRP A 352 0.74 17.21 14.34
N LYS A 353 0.80 18.50 14.72
CA LYS A 353 1.22 19.58 13.81
C LYS A 353 2.73 19.60 13.63
N THR A 354 3.45 19.35 14.72
CA THR A 354 4.90 19.32 14.76
C THR A 354 5.47 18.28 13.82
N ILE A 355 4.97 17.04 13.84
CA ILE A 355 5.52 15.98 12.99
C ILE A 355 5.40 16.27 11.49
N TRP A 356 4.30 16.86 11.06
CA TRP A 356 4.13 17.27 9.67
C TRP A 356 5.12 18.39 9.29
N SER A 357 5.31 19.35 10.19
CA SER A 357 6.31 20.42 9.98
C SER A 357 7.73 19.86 9.90
N LEU A 358 8.12 18.97 10.83
CA LEU A 358 9.46 18.36 10.84
C LEU A 358 9.76 17.54 9.59
N ASN A 359 8.74 16.91 9.00
CA ASN A 359 8.90 16.10 7.79
C ASN A 359 8.90 16.93 6.50
N TYR A 360 8.07 17.97 6.40
CA TYR A 360 7.73 18.59 5.11
C TYR A 360 7.91 20.10 5.04
N ARG A 361 8.07 20.80 6.16
CA ARG A 361 8.38 22.23 6.17
C ARG A 361 9.88 22.44 5.91
N PRO A 362 10.26 23.17 4.87
CA PRO A 362 11.63 23.65 4.69
C PRO A 362 12.11 24.38 5.95
N ILE A 363 13.37 24.17 6.33
CA ILE A 363 14.00 24.91 7.43
C ILE A 363 15.40 25.37 7.03
N ASP A 364 15.87 26.45 7.65
CA ASP A 364 17.27 26.87 7.58
C ASP A 364 18.10 26.33 8.77
N ASP A 365 19.39 26.64 8.78
CA ASP A 365 20.32 26.20 9.82
C ASP A 365 20.02 26.82 11.19
N GLN A 366 19.46 28.04 11.24
CA GLN A 366 19.08 28.66 12.50
C GLN A 366 17.88 27.92 13.11
N GLU A 367 16.82 27.70 12.34
CA GLU A 367 15.65 26.93 12.76
C GLU A 367 16.03 25.50 13.16
N LYS A 368 16.95 24.87 12.42
CA LYS A 368 17.48 23.55 12.78
C LYS A 368 18.11 23.55 14.17
N ASN A 369 18.98 24.53 14.46
CA ASN A 369 19.60 24.66 15.78
C ASN A 369 18.58 24.92 16.90
N GLU A 370 17.50 25.64 16.61
CA GLU A 370 16.39 25.84 17.55
C GLU A 370 15.61 24.54 17.81
N ILE A 371 15.31 23.78 16.77
CA ILE A 371 14.65 22.48 16.88
C ILE A 371 15.54 21.48 17.64
N ASP A 372 16.85 21.47 17.38
CA ASP A 372 17.80 20.63 18.10
C ASP A 372 17.81 20.94 19.60
N LYS A 373 17.78 22.23 19.99
CA LYS A 373 17.64 22.62 21.41
C LYS A 373 16.35 22.09 22.03
N ILE A 374 15.24 22.11 21.30
CA ILE A 374 13.96 21.57 21.77
C ILE A 374 14.08 20.06 21.98
N ILE A 375 14.63 19.32 21.02
CA ILE A 375 14.78 17.87 21.09
C ILE A 375 15.72 17.45 22.23
N LEU A 376 16.83 18.17 22.40
CA LEU A 376 17.73 18.00 23.54
C LEU A 376 17.01 18.25 24.86
N SER A 377 16.16 19.29 24.94
CA SER A 377 15.36 19.57 26.13
C SER A 377 14.29 18.50 26.42
N CYS A 378 13.90 17.72 25.41
CA CYS A 378 13.06 16.54 25.54
C CYS A 378 13.86 15.29 25.96
N GLY A 379 15.17 15.38 26.17
CA GLY A 379 16.04 14.28 26.62
C GLY A 379 16.67 13.46 25.49
N VAL A 380 16.40 13.76 24.24
CA VAL A 380 16.91 12.99 23.10
C VAL A 380 18.19 13.63 22.58
N GLN A 381 19.34 12.97 22.82
CA GLN A 381 20.65 13.45 22.35
C GLN A 381 20.82 13.41 20.82
N ASN A 382 20.29 12.37 20.18
CA ASN A 382 20.30 12.23 18.72
C ASN A 382 19.09 11.40 18.28
N ILE A 383 18.36 11.87 17.27
CA ILE A 383 17.23 11.14 16.69
C ILE A 383 17.72 10.12 15.65
N LYS A 384 18.82 10.41 14.96
CA LYS A 384 19.35 9.59 13.88
C LYS A 384 20.51 8.70 14.36
N ASP A 385 20.63 7.52 13.80
CA ASP A 385 21.75 6.61 13.99
C ASP A 385 22.93 7.00 13.08
N LYS A 386 24.00 6.20 13.11
CA LYS A 386 25.21 6.43 12.30
C LYS A 386 25.00 6.31 10.77
N TYR A 387 23.86 5.77 10.35
CA TYR A 387 23.47 5.62 8.94
C TYR A 387 22.42 6.64 8.52
N GLY A 388 21.97 7.50 9.43
CA GLY A 388 20.94 8.52 9.20
C GLY A 388 19.51 8.02 9.39
N ASP A 389 19.31 6.77 9.81
CA ASP A 389 18.01 6.19 10.14
C ASP A 389 17.60 6.56 11.57
N ILE A 390 16.31 6.53 11.90
CA ILE A 390 15.88 6.88 13.27
C ILE A 390 16.35 5.80 14.26
N ASN A 391 17.05 6.21 15.33
CA ASN A 391 17.41 5.32 16.43
C ASN A 391 16.22 5.14 17.38
N GLU A 392 15.34 4.19 17.04
CA GLU A 392 14.07 3.98 17.74
C GLU A 392 14.25 3.68 19.23
N ASP A 393 15.22 2.84 19.61
CA ASP A 393 15.47 2.48 21.02
C ASP A 393 15.90 3.70 21.84
N HIS A 394 16.89 4.45 21.34
CA HIS A 394 17.39 5.63 22.02
C HIS A 394 16.29 6.66 22.25
N VAL A 395 15.42 6.88 21.24
CA VAL A 395 14.30 7.82 21.38
C VAL A 395 13.29 7.30 22.41
N ILE A 396 12.88 6.03 22.35
CA ILE A 396 11.91 5.45 23.32
C ILE A 396 12.42 5.57 24.76
N GLU A 397 13.69 5.23 24.99
CA GLU A 397 14.30 5.23 26.32
C GLU A 397 14.43 6.65 26.89
N ASN A 398 14.98 7.58 26.11
CA ASN A 398 15.44 8.86 26.62
C ASN A 398 14.44 10.00 26.49
N ILE A 399 13.40 9.87 25.67
CA ILE A 399 12.42 10.95 25.52
C ILE A 399 11.62 11.16 26.81
N THR A 400 11.52 12.40 27.26
CA THR A 400 10.87 12.80 28.52
C THR A 400 9.59 13.61 28.31
N LYS A 401 9.39 14.18 27.11
CA LYS A 401 8.21 14.98 26.73
C LYS A 401 7.88 14.78 25.26
N ILE A 402 6.61 14.97 24.89
CA ILE A 402 6.20 15.05 23.48
C ILE A 402 6.87 16.27 22.86
N ILE A 403 7.48 16.09 21.68
CA ILE A 403 8.14 17.16 20.94
C ILE A 403 7.06 18.07 20.33
N SER A 404 7.16 19.36 20.65
CA SER A 404 6.23 20.38 20.18
C SER A 404 6.95 21.65 19.75
N LEU A 405 6.69 22.10 18.52
CA LEU A 405 7.19 23.35 17.98
C LEU A 405 6.13 24.45 18.12
N LYS A 406 6.52 25.60 18.70
CA LYS A 406 5.61 26.75 18.84
C LYS A 406 5.19 27.33 17.48
N ASN A 407 6.07 27.26 16.48
CA ASN A 407 5.88 27.75 15.11
C ASN A 407 5.48 26.62 14.13
N ALA A 408 4.95 25.49 14.63
CA ALA A 408 4.46 24.43 13.75
C ALA A 408 3.42 24.98 12.75
N SER A 409 3.68 24.79 11.46
CA SER A 409 2.83 25.35 10.41
C SER A 409 1.60 24.49 10.18
N VAL A 410 0.43 25.13 10.18
CA VAL A 410 -0.83 24.48 9.80
C VAL A 410 -0.90 24.16 8.30
N SER A 411 -0.08 24.81 7.48
CA SER A 411 -0.08 24.63 6.02
C SER A 411 0.39 23.25 5.57
N PHE A 412 1.12 22.53 6.42
CA PHE A 412 1.62 21.18 6.14
C PHE A 412 0.83 20.08 6.88
N VAL A 413 -0.21 20.45 7.64
CA VAL A 413 -1.06 19.47 8.33
C VAL A 413 -1.99 18.84 7.31
N PHE A 414 -1.58 17.69 6.79
CA PHE A 414 -2.37 17.00 5.78
C PHE A 414 -3.34 16.00 6.42
N ASP A 415 -4.51 16.49 6.80
CA ASP A 415 -5.60 15.65 7.33
C ASP A 415 -6.46 14.97 6.25
N ASP A 416 -6.05 15.07 4.99
CA ASP A 416 -6.72 14.47 3.83
C ASP A 416 -6.89 12.95 4.02
N PRO A 417 -8.13 12.43 4.05
CA PRO A 417 -8.38 11.01 4.21
C PRO A 417 -7.88 10.17 3.02
N ASN A 418 -7.54 10.78 1.89
CA ASN A 418 -6.95 10.09 0.75
C ASN A 418 -5.42 9.98 0.82
N LEU A 419 -4.75 10.63 1.78
CA LEU A 419 -3.32 10.40 2.05
C LEU A 419 -3.05 9.06 2.73
N THR A 420 -4.05 8.47 3.37
CA THR A 420 -3.91 7.19 4.07
C THR A 420 -4.17 6.00 3.15
N LYS A 421 -4.61 6.24 1.91
CA LYS A 421 -4.89 5.20 0.93
C LYS A 421 -3.62 4.84 0.17
N SER A 422 -3.35 3.54 0.10
CA SER A 422 -2.23 3.02 -0.68
C SER A 422 -2.59 3.11 -2.17
N CYS A 423 -1.70 3.68 -2.98
CA CYS A 423 -1.87 3.83 -4.42
C CYS A 423 -1.08 2.76 -5.17
N GLN A 424 -1.69 2.16 -6.20
CA GLN A 424 -1.00 1.29 -7.16
C GLN A 424 -0.39 2.16 -8.28
N MET A 425 0.90 1.99 -8.56
CA MET A 425 1.62 2.84 -9.51
C MET A 425 1.26 2.55 -10.97
N SER A 426 0.74 1.35 -11.28
CA SER A 426 0.20 1.03 -12.60
C SER A 426 -0.99 1.94 -12.96
N ASN A 427 -1.91 2.17 -12.02
CA ASN A 427 -3.01 3.12 -12.20
C ASN A 427 -2.48 4.54 -12.42
N LEU A 428 -1.47 4.94 -11.63
CA LEU A 428 -0.85 6.26 -11.76
C LEU A 428 -0.25 6.45 -13.15
N LYS A 429 0.54 5.47 -13.64
CA LYS A 429 1.14 5.50 -14.99
C LYS A 429 0.10 5.62 -16.08
N GLN A 430 -1.05 4.95 -15.94
CA GLN A 430 -2.16 5.06 -16.89
C GLN A 430 -2.76 6.46 -16.92
N GLN A 431 -3.07 7.03 -15.75
CA GLN A 431 -3.58 8.40 -15.63
C GLN A 431 -2.58 9.41 -16.21
N MET A 432 -1.28 9.21 -15.95
CA MET A 432 -0.21 10.07 -16.49
C MET A 432 -0.02 9.92 -18.02
N THR A 433 -0.13 8.73 -18.58
CA THR A 433 0.00 8.53 -20.04
C THR A 433 -1.09 9.30 -20.81
N LYS A 434 -2.30 9.39 -20.23
CA LYS A 434 -3.38 10.22 -20.75
C LYS A 434 -3.00 11.71 -20.76
N CYS A 435 -2.26 12.18 -19.74
CA CYS A 435 -1.77 13.56 -19.67
C CYS A 435 -0.54 13.84 -20.57
N VAL A 436 0.40 12.90 -20.69
CA VAL A 436 1.72 13.12 -21.35
C VAL A 436 1.69 12.94 -22.87
N ASN A 437 0.74 12.18 -23.44
CA ASN A 437 0.60 12.03 -24.91
C ASN A 437 0.14 13.31 -25.63
N LEU A 438 0.08 14.43 -24.91
CA LEU A 438 -0.17 15.75 -25.45
C LEU A 438 1.16 16.47 -25.53
N THR A 439 1.73 16.51 -26.73
CA THR A 439 2.86 17.37 -27.09
C THR A 439 2.65 18.76 -26.47
N MET A 440 3.71 19.37 -25.92
CA MET A 440 3.66 20.66 -25.21
C MET A 440 2.96 21.81 -25.96
N GLN A 441 2.66 21.64 -27.25
CA GLN A 441 1.85 22.54 -28.05
C GLN A 441 0.39 22.70 -27.56
N ASN A 442 -0.15 21.77 -26.74
CA ASN A 442 -1.54 21.80 -26.25
C ASN A 442 -1.69 21.78 -24.71
N LEU A 443 -0.68 22.26 -23.97
CA LEU A 443 -0.67 22.33 -22.49
C LEU A 443 -1.93 22.98 -21.90
N THR A 444 -2.42 24.06 -22.51
CA THR A 444 -3.57 24.85 -22.03
C THR A 444 -4.93 24.19 -22.24
N LYS A 445 -5.09 23.27 -23.20
CA LYS A 445 -6.39 22.65 -23.49
C LYS A 445 -6.69 21.39 -22.68
N ASN A 446 -5.67 20.61 -22.28
CA ASN A 446 -5.90 19.24 -21.79
C ASN A 446 -5.09 18.83 -20.53
N ILE A 447 -4.01 19.53 -20.15
CA ILE A 447 -3.20 19.19 -18.95
C ILE A 447 -3.51 20.13 -17.78
N LEU A 448 -4.02 21.34 -18.06
CA LEU A 448 -4.13 22.42 -17.08
C LEU A 448 -5.49 22.59 -16.38
N ASP A 449 -6.56 21.87 -16.74
CA ASP A 449 -7.78 21.88 -15.91
C ASP A 449 -7.68 20.94 -14.68
N GLN A 450 -6.46 20.73 -14.17
CA GLN A 450 -6.22 20.23 -12.81
C GLN A 450 -6.37 21.33 -11.75
N LYS A 451 -6.94 22.50 -12.09
CA LYS A 451 -7.14 23.61 -11.14
C LYS A 451 -7.91 23.15 -9.91
N TRP A 452 -8.90 22.28 -10.12
CA TRP A 452 -9.73 21.75 -9.04
C TRP A 452 -8.99 20.74 -8.16
N SER A 453 -8.22 19.83 -8.75
CA SER A 453 -7.45 18.81 -8.03
C SER A 453 -6.11 19.31 -7.47
N ASN A 454 -5.70 20.52 -7.87
CA ASN A 454 -4.41 21.16 -7.60
C ASN A 454 -3.17 20.30 -7.95
N LEU A 455 -3.34 19.34 -8.87
CA LEU A 455 -2.25 18.52 -9.42
C LEU A 455 -1.40 19.30 -10.44
N CYS A 456 -1.86 20.46 -10.90
CA CYS A 456 -1.12 21.30 -11.87
C CYS A 456 0.27 21.70 -11.34
N VAL A 457 0.39 21.99 -10.04
CA VAL A 457 1.66 22.38 -9.41
C VAL A 457 2.71 21.25 -9.49
N PRO A 458 2.51 20.04 -8.93
CA PRO A 458 3.49 18.96 -9.01
C PRO A 458 3.75 18.47 -10.44
N ILE A 459 2.76 18.54 -11.34
CA ILE A 459 2.95 18.22 -12.77
C ILE A 459 3.89 19.25 -13.43
N SER A 460 3.68 20.54 -13.17
CA SER A 460 4.50 21.63 -13.74
C SER A 460 5.93 21.55 -13.22
N VAL A 461 6.10 21.34 -11.91
CA VAL A 461 7.39 21.17 -11.28
C VAL A 461 8.11 19.91 -11.78
N THR A 462 7.41 18.79 -11.96
CA THR A 462 7.98 17.58 -12.60
C THR A 462 8.47 17.88 -14.02
N THR A 463 7.68 18.63 -14.79
CA THR A 463 8.04 19.03 -16.15
C THR A 463 9.32 19.88 -16.16
N LEU A 464 9.40 20.85 -15.25
CA LEU A 464 10.58 21.70 -15.06
C LEU A 464 11.82 20.87 -14.72
N LEU A 465 11.73 19.98 -13.72
CA LEU A 465 12.85 19.13 -13.32
C LEU A 465 13.31 18.22 -14.46
N ARG A 466 12.37 17.62 -15.20
CA ARG A 466 12.71 16.78 -16.35
C ARG A 466 13.37 17.58 -17.47
N PHE A 467 12.91 18.81 -17.71
CA PHE A 467 13.57 19.71 -18.66
C PHE A 467 15.00 20.02 -18.21
N ALA A 468 15.22 20.35 -16.94
CA ALA A 468 16.55 20.62 -16.40
C ALA A 468 17.48 19.40 -16.57
N ILE A 469 17.05 18.21 -16.15
CA ILE A 469 17.84 16.96 -16.27
C ILE A 469 18.18 16.66 -17.73
N LYS A 470 17.24 16.85 -18.67
CA LYS A 470 17.47 16.57 -20.09
C LYS A 470 18.48 17.53 -20.73
N ASN A 471 18.58 18.76 -20.22
CA ASN A 471 19.50 19.77 -20.73
C ASN A 471 20.83 19.81 -19.94
N ASP A 472 20.99 19.00 -18.91
CA ASP A 472 22.26 18.80 -18.23
C ASP A 472 23.20 17.98 -19.13
N LEU A 473 24.11 18.66 -19.82
CA LEU A 473 25.07 18.04 -20.73
C LEU A 473 26.05 17.10 -20.02
N ALA A 474 26.20 17.19 -18.70
CA ALA A 474 27.06 16.32 -17.90
C ALA A 474 26.38 15.00 -17.49
N PHE A 475 25.07 14.85 -17.76
CA PHE A 475 24.28 13.71 -17.32
C PHE A 475 23.55 13.01 -18.48
N VAL A 476 23.63 11.68 -18.53
CA VAL A 476 22.90 10.86 -19.49
C VAL A 476 22.11 9.80 -18.74
N ASP A 477 20.77 9.88 -18.81
CA ASP A 477 19.87 8.91 -18.19
C ASP A 477 19.78 7.61 -19.02
N LYS A 478 20.84 6.81 -19.00
CA LYS A 478 20.92 5.56 -19.79
C LYS A 478 19.93 4.47 -19.37
N LYS A 479 19.26 4.62 -18.21
CA LYS A 479 18.41 3.57 -17.61
C LYS A 479 16.98 4.05 -17.36
N ASP A 480 16.59 5.16 -17.96
CA ASP A 480 15.27 5.79 -17.77
C ASP A 480 14.91 5.90 -16.27
N SER A 481 15.88 6.27 -15.44
CA SER A 481 15.70 6.42 -13.99
C SER A 481 14.97 7.70 -13.62
N PHE A 482 14.88 8.66 -14.54
CA PHE A 482 14.29 9.98 -14.37
C PHE A 482 13.15 10.25 -15.36
N THR A 483 12.34 9.23 -15.61
CA THR A 483 11.10 9.39 -16.37
C THR A 483 10.12 10.30 -15.63
N PHE A 484 9.20 10.91 -16.39
CA PHE A 484 8.18 11.81 -15.83
C PHE A 484 7.37 11.13 -14.71
N ASP A 485 6.99 9.87 -14.90
CA ASP A 485 6.23 9.09 -13.92
C ASP A 485 7.00 8.86 -12.63
N LYS A 486 8.30 8.54 -12.71
CA LYS A 486 9.14 8.33 -11.52
C LYS A 486 9.33 9.62 -10.74
N ILE A 487 9.65 10.72 -11.41
CA ILE A 487 9.83 12.03 -10.76
C ILE A 487 8.51 12.48 -10.10
N LEU A 488 7.38 12.43 -10.81
CA LEU A 488 6.09 12.84 -10.25
C LEU A 488 5.73 11.99 -9.04
N THR A 489 5.88 10.66 -9.15
CA THR A 489 5.63 9.72 -8.05
C THR A 489 6.48 10.05 -6.84
N THR A 490 7.80 10.21 -7.01
CA THR A 490 8.70 10.59 -5.91
C THR A 490 8.29 11.92 -5.29
N LEU A 491 7.92 12.91 -6.12
CA LEU A 491 7.48 14.22 -5.66
C LEU A 491 6.20 14.14 -4.80
N THR A 492 5.17 13.43 -5.27
CA THR A 492 3.86 13.37 -4.61
C THR A 492 3.75 12.30 -3.52
N MET A 493 4.66 11.33 -3.48
CA MET A 493 4.64 10.27 -2.47
C MET A 493 5.65 10.50 -1.35
N MET A 494 6.73 11.25 -1.58
CA MET A 494 7.84 11.38 -0.62
C MET A 494 8.23 12.82 -0.29
N VAL A 495 8.44 13.67 -1.31
CA VAL A 495 8.95 15.03 -1.12
C VAL A 495 7.89 15.94 -0.51
N TYR A 496 6.70 15.91 -1.11
CA TYR A 496 5.54 16.66 -0.68
C TYR A 496 4.29 15.75 -0.81
N PRO A 497 4.06 14.88 0.19
CA PRO A 497 3.02 13.87 0.13
C PRO A 497 1.65 14.46 -0.13
N ARG A 498 1.00 13.92 -1.16
CA ARG A 498 -0.34 14.32 -1.53
C ARG A 498 -1.14 13.18 -2.08
N SER A 499 -2.46 13.28 -1.90
CA SER A 499 -3.33 12.36 -2.60
C SER A 499 -3.24 12.60 -4.11
N LEU A 500 -3.19 11.51 -4.85
CA LEU A 500 -3.33 11.49 -6.30
C LEU A 500 -4.80 11.30 -6.71
N ALA A 501 -5.73 11.26 -5.74
CA ALA A 501 -7.16 11.20 -6.01
C ALA A 501 -7.59 12.39 -6.87
N GLY A 502 -8.29 12.11 -7.97
CA GLY A 502 -8.74 13.13 -8.93
C GLY A 502 -7.75 13.44 -10.06
N LEU A 503 -6.63 12.71 -10.19
CA LEU A 503 -5.79 12.76 -11.40
C LEU A 503 -6.55 12.17 -12.59
N ASN A 504 -7.34 13.02 -13.24
CA ASN A 504 -8.18 12.69 -14.40
C ASN A 504 -8.07 13.79 -15.44
N LEU A 505 -8.24 13.49 -16.73
CA LEU A 505 -8.18 14.49 -17.81
C LEU A 505 -9.06 15.73 -17.55
N ASN A 506 -10.21 15.55 -16.88
CA ASN A 506 -11.10 16.62 -16.42
C ASN A 506 -11.66 16.28 -15.02
N PRO A 507 -11.09 16.81 -13.92
CA PRO A 507 -11.65 16.58 -12.59
C PRO A 507 -13.05 17.21 -12.50
N LYS A 508 -14.05 16.42 -12.11
CA LYS A 508 -15.41 16.94 -11.85
C LYS A 508 -15.38 17.89 -10.65
N LYS A 509 -16.16 18.97 -10.72
CA LYS A 509 -16.33 19.96 -9.64
C LYS A 509 -16.84 19.35 -8.32
N GLU A 510 -17.42 18.15 -8.39
CA GLU A 510 -17.98 17.37 -7.27
C GLU A 510 -16.91 16.66 -6.40
N GLY A 511 -15.63 16.70 -6.79
CA GLY A 511 -14.53 16.22 -5.94
C GLY A 511 -14.30 17.18 -4.77
N ASN A 512 -14.74 16.78 -3.57
CA ASN A 512 -14.86 17.73 -2.45
C ASN A 512 -13.65 17.82 -1.51
N GLN A 513 -12.52 17.19 -1.80
CA GLN A 513 -11.35 17.20 -0.89
C GLN A 513 -10.03 17.15 -1.66
N PHE A 514 -9.58 18.30 -2.16
CA PHE A 514 -8.27 18.42 -2.81
C PHE A 514 -7.32 19.26 -1.96
N GLN A 515 -6.12 18.75 -1.77
CA GLN A 515 -5.07 19.48 -1.06
C GLN A 515 -4.67 20.73 -1.83
N ARG A 516 -4.56 21.86 -1.13
CA ARG A 516 -4.02 23.08 -1.72
C ARG A 516 -2.50 22.99 -1.73
N ASN A 517 -1.93 23.10 -2.91
CA ASN A 517 -0.51 23.27 -3.12
C ASN A 517 -0.25 24.68 -3.63
N ASP A 518 0.78 25.27 -3.06
CA ASP A 518 1.40 26.48 -3.54
C ASP A 518 2.71 26.12 -4.26
N ILE A 519 2.97 26.77 -5.40
CA ILE A 519 4.14 26.47 -6.22
C ILE A 519 5.43 26.89 -5.52
N GLU A 520 5.42 28.01 -4.80
CA GLU A 520 6.59 28.49 -4.05
C GLU A 520 6.97 27.47 -2.99
N THR A 521 5.99 26.97 -2.22
CA THR A 521 6.22 25.96 -1.18
C THR A 521 6.83 24.67 -1.74
N LEU A 522 6.35 24.20 -2.90
CA LEU A 522 6.89 22.96 -3.49
C LEU A 522 8.31 23.16 -4.05
N LEU A 523 8.58 24.30 -4.69
CA LEU A 523 9.91 24.66 -5.18
C LEU A 523 10.90 24.84 -4.02
N GLU A 524 10.47 25.52 -2.96
CA GLU A 524 11.28 25.68 -1.75
C GLU A 524 11.59 24.31 -1.13
N ARG A 525 10.61 23.41 -1.03
CA ARG A 525 10.81 22.04 -0.54
C ARG A 525 11.75 21.21 -1.42
N ILE A 526 11.79 21.48 -2.73
CA ILE A 526 12.76 20.84 -3.62
C ILE A 526 14.18 21.26 -3.28
N CYS A 527 14.40 22.54 -3.03
CA CYS A 527 15.75 23.07 -2.87
C CYS A 527 16.26 23.00 -1.42
N LYS A 528 15.36 23.06 -0.44
CA LYS A 528 15.71 23.02 0.99
C LYS A 528 15.40 21.69 1.67
N LYS A 529 16.21 21.37 2.68
CA LYS A 529 15.99 20.23 3.58
C LYS A 529 14.86 20.54 4.56
N THR A 530 14.31 19.49 5.14
CA THR A 530 13.48 19.59 6.35
C THR A 530 14.30 19.08 7.53
N TYR A 531 13.72 19.12 8.73
CA TYR A 531 14.43 18.58 9.89
C TYR A 531 14.72 17.07 9.74
N LEU A 532 13.72 16.32 9.27
CA LEU A 532 13.84 14.86 9.18
C LEU A 532 14.33 14.37 7.82
N LYS A 533 14.12 15.13 6.74
CA LYS A 533 14.34 14.67 5.35
C LYS A 533 15.30 15.56 4.57
N GLU A 534 16.06 14.94 3.68
CA GLU A 534 16.86 15.63 2.68
C GLU A 534 16.01 16.51 1.74
N SER A 535 16.67 17.39 0.97
CA SER A 535 16.00 18.25 0.00
C SER A 535 15.24 17.41 -1.04
N GLY A 536 14.17 17.95 -1.60
CA GLY A 536 13.38 17.22 -2.59
C GLY A 536 14.20 16.89 -3.84
N TRP A 537 15.12 17.77 -4.24
CA TRP A 537 16.08 17.49 -5.30
C TRP A 537 16.96 16.30 -4.94
N GLU A 538 17.57 16.29 -3.75
CA GLU A 538 18.43 15.19 -3.35
C GLU A 538 17.65 13.86 -3.31
N ILE A 539 16.37 13.94 -2.92
CA ILE A 539 15.48 12.79 -2.94
C ILE A 539 15.26 12.25 -4.36
N ILE A 540 15.07 13.14 -5.33
CA ILE A 540 14.86 12.77 -6.74
C ILE A 540 16.18 12.31 -7.38
N ARG A 541 17.27 13.05 -7.18
CA ARG A 541 18.61 12.82 -7.74
C ARG A 541 19.15 11.42 -7.45
N THR A 542 18.93 10.94 -6.22
CA THR A 542 19.43 9.63 -5.76
C THR A 542 18.45 8.48 -6.03
N GLN A 543 17.40 8.67 -6.85
CA GLN A 543 16.41 7.62 -7.13
C GLN A 543 16.92 6.54 -8.11
N GLY A 544 17.89 6.87 -8.97
CA GLY A 544 18.50 5.99 -9.98
C GLY A 544 19.74 5.24 -9.49
N ARG A 545 20.26 4.30 -10.32
CA ARG A 545 21.61 3.73 -10.12
C ARG A 545 22.64 4.63 -10.80
N ASN A 546 23.76 4.90 -10.14
CA ASN A 546 24.92 5.63 -10.66
C ASN A 546 25.12 5.49 -12.19
N PRO A 547 25.42 6.58 -12.90
CA PRO A 547 25.67 7.93 -12.39
C PRO A 547 24.37 8.64 -11.95
N GLU A 548 24.50 9.52 -10.96
CA GLU A 548 23.43 10.42 -10.52
C GLU A 548 23.62 11.78 -11.22
N PRO A 549 22.55 12.58 -11.43
CA PRO A 549 22.71 13.98 -11.80
C PRO A 549 23.60 14.71 -10.79
N ALA A 550 24.21 15.82 -11.21
CA ALA A 550 25.05 16.61 -10.31
C ALA A 550 24.28 17.05 -9.05
N GLU A 551 24.99 17.12 -7.92
CA GLU A 551 24.47 17.80 -6.74
C GLU A 551 24.05 19.22 -7.15
N SER A 552 22.87 19.63 -6.71
CA SER A 552 22.35 20.94 -7.11
C SER A 552 22.78 22.01 -6.14
N THR A 553 23.21 23.14 -6.68
CA THR A 553 23.25 24.43 -5.99
C THR A 553 21.90 25.15 -6.07
N CYS A 554 20.77 24.43 -6.11
CA CYS A 554 19.45 25.04 -6.30
C CYS A 554 19.18 26.04 -5.17
N GLU A 555 19.08 27.31 -5.53
CA GLU A 555 18.62 28.37 -4.67
C GLU A 555 17.26 28.84 -5.16
N PHE A 556 16.29 28.87 -4.24
CA PHE A 556 14.98 29.46 -4.49
C PHE A 556 14.99 30.87 -3.89
N GLU A 557 15.00 31.88 -4.75
CA GLU A 557 14.85 33.28 -4.35
C GLU A 557 13.41 33.74 -4.64
N LYS A 558 12.75 34.27 -3.62
CA LYS A 558 11.42 34.86 -3.79
C LYS A 558 11.58 36.21 -4.48
N GLY A 559 11.19 36.27 -5.76
CA GLY A 559 11.21 37.53 -6.51
C GLY A 559 10.22 38.54 -5.93
N ASN A 560 10.67 39.77 -5.69
CA ASN A 560 9.79 40.91 -5.47
C ASN A 560 9.26 41.35 -6.84
N PHE A 561 8.12 40.80 -7.26
CA PHE A 561 7.46 41.17 -8.51
C PHE A 561 6.34 42.18 -8.29
#